data_AF-A0A8C9LZT1-F1
#
_entry.id   AF-A0A8C9LZT1-F1
#
_cell.length_a   1.000
_cell.length_b   1.000
_cell.length_c   1.000
_cell.angle_alpha   90.00
_cell.angle_beta   90.00
_cell.angle_gamma   90.00
#
_symmetry.space_group_name_H-M   'P 1'
#
loop_
_entity.id
_entity.type
_entity.pdbx_description
1 polymer ?
#
loop_
_entity_poly.entity_id
_entity_poly.type
_entity_poly.pdbx_seq_one_letter_code
_entity_poly.pdbx_strand_id
1 'polypeptide(L)'
;MSCKMSQLERNIDTIIDTFHRYSRQQGHEDALNKKEFKDLVKTELQNFLKMELHSCCPGWSAMAQSRLTATSTSRKENKNDKIIDHIMEDLDTNADQQLSFEEFIMLMARLTWASHEKMHEDDEGPGHHHKPGLGEDAR
;
A
#
# COMPACT_ATOMS: atom_id res chain seq x y z
N MET A 1 27.09 18.99 18.06
CA MET A 1 27.44 17.78 17.27
C MET A 1 26.23 17.45 16.41
N SER A 2 26.35 17.50 15.08
CA SER A 2 25.29 16.97 14.21
C SER A 2 25.44 15.45 14.18
N CYS A 3 24.60 14.72 14.92
CA CYS A 3 24.56 13.28 14.79
C CYS A 3 23.99 12.97 13.40
N LYS A 4 24.80 12.35 12.53
CA LYS A 4 24.34 11.97 11.20
C LYS A 4 23.37 10.80 11.35
N MET A 5 22.12 11.00 10.97
CA MET A 5 21.12 9.92 10.96
C MET A 5 21.60 8.74 10.10
N SER A 6 21.28 7.53 10.54
CA SER A 6 21.37 6.30 9.77
C SER A 6 20.36 6.29 8.62
N GLN A 7 20.47 5.31 7.73
CA GLN A 7 19.48 5.13 6.67
C GLN A 7 18.12 4.70 7.25
N LEU A 8 18.12 3.87 8.29
CA LEU A 8 16.88 3.39 8.89
C LEU A 8 16.12 4.53 9.58
N GLU A 9 16.82 5.39 10.33
CA GLU A 9 16.20 6.57 10.94
C GLU A 9 15.60 7.49 9.87
N ARG A 10 16.30 7.72 8.74
CA ARG A 10 15.73 8.48 7.62
C ARG A 10 14.48 7.83 7.02
N ASN A 11 14.46 6.51 6.90
CA ASN A 11 13.32 5.78 6.34
C ASN A 11 12.10 5.90 7.27
N ILE A 12 12.31 5.79 8.58
CA ILE A 12 11.26 5.96 9.59
C ILE A 12 10.73 7.40 9.56
N ASP A 13 11.61 8.40 9.56
CA ASP A 13 11.21 9.81 9.46
C ASP A 13 10.44 10.07 8.16
N THR A 14 10.83 9.45 7.05
CA THR A 14 10.11 9.58 5.77
C THR A 14 8.68 9.04 5.87
N ILE A 15 8.45 7.92 6.59
CA ILE A 15 7.11 7.38 6.80
C ILE A 15 6.26 8.35 7.63
N ILE A 16 6.83 8.87 8.72
CA ILE A 16 6.16 9.83 9.62
C ILE A 16 5.82 11.14 8.89
N ASP A 17 6.80 11.73 8.21
CA ASP A 17 6.62 12.97 7.45
C ASP A 17 5.60 12.83 6.33
N THR A 18 5.54 11.65 5.71
CA THR A 18 4.52 11.36 4.68
C THR A 18 3.14 11.28 5.33
N PHE A 19 2.97 10.57 6.44
CA PHE A 19 1.69 10.54 7.17
C PHE A 19 1.21 11.96 7.52
N HIS A 20 2.07 12.77 8.14
CA HIS A 20 1.71 14.14 8.55
C HIS A 20 1.48 15.10 7.38
N ARG A 21 2.07 14.85 6.21
CA ARG A 21 1.77 15.63 5.00
C ARG A 21 0.31 15.48 4.59
N TYR A 22 -0.29 14.32 4.82
CA TYR A 22 -1.69 14.05 4.45
C TYR A 22 -2.66 14.33 5.60
N SER A 23 -2.34 13.99 6.86
CA SER A 23 -3.25 14.19 8.01
C SER A 23 -3.52 15.66 8.34
N ARG A 24 -2.64 16.57 7.93
CA ARG A 24 -2.78 18.02 8.18
C ARG A 24 -3.65 18.74 7.15
N GLN A 25 -4.28 18.04 6.21
CA GLN A 25 -5.04 18.69 5.14
C GLN A 25 -6.43 19.12 5.63
N GLN A 26 -7.12 18.28 6.40
CA GLN A 26 -8.48 18.51 6.84
C GLN A 26 -8.85 17.71 8.09
N GLY A 27 -9.38 18.40 9.11
CA GLY A 27 -9.90 17.75 10.31
C GLY A 27 -8.83 17.61 11.40
N HIS A 28 -8.61 16.40 11.89
CA HIS A 28 -7.65 16.14 12.96
C HIS A 28 -6.22 16.04 12.41
N GLU A 29 -5.33 16.93 12.87
CA GLU A 29 -3.98 17.08 12.29
C GLU A 29 -3.06 15.84 12.45
N ASP A 30 -3.42 14.92 13.33
CA ASP A 30 -2.66 13.71 13.67
C ASP A 30 -3.45 12.41 13.42
N ALA A 31 -4.45 12.46 12.54
CA ALA A 31 -5.15 11.27 12.06
C ALA A 31 -5.55 11.43 10.59
N LEU A 32 -5.51 10.36 9.80
CA LEU A 32 -5.94 10.39 8.41
C LEU A 32 -7.43 10.14 8.33
N ASN A 33 -8.21 11.10 7.83
CA ASN A 33 -9.58 10.83 7.46
C ASN A 33 -9.66 10.03 6.14
N LYS A 34 -10.85 9.54 5.79
CA LYS A 34 -11.07 8.71 4.60
C LYS A 34 -10.57 9.32 3.29
N LYS A 35 -10.71 10.63 3.12
CA LYS A 35 -10.25 11.31 1.90
C LYS A 35 -8.73 11.38 1.87
N GLU A 36 -8.11 11.79 2.97
CA GLU A 36 -6.65 11.91 3.09
C GLU A 36 -5.96 10.56 2.91
N PHE A 37 -6.51 9.49 3.51
CA PHE A 37 -6.01 8.13 3.34
C PHE A 37 -6.07 7.68 1.88
N LYS A 38 -7.20 7.94 1.18
CA LYS A 38 -7.33 7.65 -0.25
C LYS A 38 -6.29 8.39 -1.08
N ASP A 39 -6.07 9.66 -0.79
CA ASP A 39 -5.13 10.49 -1.53
C ASP A 39 -3.69 10.03 -1.31
N LEU A 40 -3.32 9.67 -0.06
CA LEU A 40 -2.02 9.09 0.28
C LEU A 40 -1.79 7.79 -0.50
N VAL A 41 -2.74 6.85 -0.40
CA VAL A 41 -2.63 5.54 -1.02
C VAL A 41 -2.50 5.65 -2.55
N LYS A 42 -3.31 6.50 -3.18
CA LYS A 42 -3.29 6.68 -4.64
C LYS A 42 -2.03 7.39 -5.14
N THR A 43 -1.34 8.14 -4.29
CA THR A 43 -0.17 8.92 -4.69
C THR A 43 1.12 8.17 -4.35
N GLU A 44 1.30 7.80 -3.09
CA GLU A 44 2.55 7.27 -2.55
C GLU A 44 2.63 5.74 -2.71
N LEU A 45 1.49 5.03 -2.73
CA LEU A 45 1.43 3.56 -2.76
C LEU A 45 0.85 2.97 -4.06
N GLN A 46 0.77 3.80 -5.11
CA GLN A 46 0.16 3.42 -6.39
C GLN A 46 0.73 2.16 -7.03
N ASN A 47 1.99 1.80 -6.77
CA ASN A 47 2.60 0.61 -7.36
C ASN A 47 2.40 -0.64 -6.50
N PHE A 48 2.38 -0.49 -5.19
CA PHE A 48 2.21 -1.61 -4.26
C PHE A 48 0.78 -2.15 -4.33
N LEU A 49 -0.23 -1.26 -4.36
CA LEU A 49 -1.64 -1.68 -4.39
C LEU A 49 -2.19 -1.98 -5.80
N LYS A 50 -1.41 -1.74 -6.87
CA LYS A 50 -1.75 -2.27 -8.21
C LYS A 50 -1.68 -3.80 -8.25
N MET A 51 -0.90 -4.44 -7.38
CA MET A 51 -0.63 -5.88 -7.41
C MET A 51 -1.66 -6.73 -6.65
N GLU A 52 -2.28 -6.21 -5.58
CA GLU A 52 -3.36 -6.91 -4.86
C GLU A 52 -4.61 -7.14 -5.74
N LEU A 53 -4.78 -6.36 -6.82
CA LEU A 53 -5.91 -6.53 -7.73
C LEU A 53 -5.74 -7.73 -8.68
N HIS A 54 -4.52 -8.27 -8.85
CA HIS A 54 -4.24 -9.27 -9.90
C HIS A 54 -3.70 -10.63 -9.45
N SER A 55 -3.08 -10.80 -8.26
CA SER A 55 -2.24 -12.01 -8.08
C SER A 55 -2.35 -12.83 -6.79
N CYS A 56 -3.00 -12.39 -5.71
CA CYS A 56 -2.79 -13.08 -4.42
C CYS A 56 -3.94 -13.96 -3.90
N CYS A 57 -4.90 -14.38 -4.74
CA CYS A 57 -5.92 -15.37 -4.38
C CYS A 57 -6.21 -16.33 -5.56
N PRO A 58 -5.83 -17.62 -5.50
CA PRO A 58 -6.14 -18.59 -6.55
C PRO A 58 -7.64 -18.93 -6.68
N GLY A 59 -8.52 -18.37 -5.82
CA GLY A 59 -9.92 -18.76 -5.70
C GLY A 59 -10.91 -18.16 -6.71
N TRP A 60 -10.49 -17.30 -7.66
CA TRP A 60 -11.46 -16.63 -8.55
C TRP A 60 -11.16 -16.71 -10.06
N SER A 61 -10.11 -17.41 -10.49
CA SER A 61 -9.71 -17.42 -11.92
C SER A 61 -10.36 -18.51 -12.76
N ALA A 62 -11.69 -18.61 -12.75
CA ALA A 62 -12.42 -19.31 -13.80
C ALA A 62 -13.56 -18.44 -14.31
N MET A 63 -13.45 -18.08 -15.60
CA MET A 63 -14.39 -17.29 -16.43
C MET A 63 -14.11 -15.78 -16.49
N ALA A 64 -13.21 -15.39 -17.39
CA ALA A 64 -13.54 -14.48 -18.51
C ALA A 64 -12.27 -13.96 -19.19
N GLN A 65 -11.73 -14.73 -20.13
CA GLN A 65 -11.04 -14.13 -21.27
C GLN A 65 -12.04 -14.03 -22.43
N SER A 66 -12.57 -12.84 -22.63
CA SER A 66 -13.13 -12.42 -23.90
C SER A 66 -13.09 -10.89 -24.01
N ARG A 67 -12.06 -10.42 -24.72
CA ARG A 67 -12.03 -9.23 -25.60
C ARG A 67 -13.05 -8.14 -25.29
N LEU A 68 -12.66 -6.99 -24.71
CA LEU A 68 -13.46 -5.75 -24.83
C LEU A 68 -12.63 -4.46 -24.78
N THR A 69 -13.20 -3.50 -25.50
CA THR A 69 -12.80 -2.15 -25.92
C THR A 69 -12.78 -1.11 -24.79
N ALA A 70 -12.14 0.03 -25.08
CA ALA A 70 -11.90 1.17 -24.19
C ALA A 70 -13.16 1.71 -23.47
N THR A 71 -13.43 1.21 -22.26
CA THR A 71 -14.27 1.81 -21.20
C THR A 71 -13.70 1.52 -19.80
N SER A 72 -12.43 1.11 -19.72
CA SER A 72 -11.88 0.39 -18.55
C SER A 72 -11.47 1.24 -17.35
N THR A 73 -11.32 2.57 -17.49
CA THR A 73 -10.75 3.43 -16.45
C THR A 73 -11.72 3.63 -15.27
N SER A 74 -12.97 4.05 -15.55
CA SER A 74 -13.99 4.30 -14.51
C SER A 74 -14.35 3.04 -13.71
N ARG A 75 -14.42 1.87 -14.37
CA ARG A 75 -14.69 0.60 -13.68
C ARG A 75 -13.51 0.15 -12.79
N LYS A 76 -12.26 0.43 -13.17
CA LYS A 76 -11.07 0.09 -12.38
C LYS A 76 -10.93 1.02 -11.18
N GLU A 77 -11.14 2.32 -11.35
CA GLU A 77 -11.14 3.32 -10.26
C GLU A 77 -12.17 2.96 -9.18
N ASN A 78 -13.40 2.62 -9.58
CA ASN A 78 -14.45 2.18 -8.63
C ASN A 78 -14.11 0.90 -7.86
N LYS A 79 -13.25 0.02 -8.41
CA LYS A 79 -12.79 -1.19 -7.69
C LYS A 79 -11.68 -0.85 -6.70
N ASN A 80 -10.74 0.00 -7.10
CA ASN A 80 -9.66 0.45 -6.25
C ASN A 80 -10.20 1.21 -5.03
N ASP A 81 -11.21 2.06 -5.23
CA ASP A 81 -11.84 2.80 -4.13
C ASP A 81 -12.50 1.87 -3.11
N LYS A 82 -13.10 0.76 -3.54
CA LYS A 82 -13.68 -0.23 -2.63
C LYS A 82 -12.61 -0.99 -1.84
N ILE A 83 -11.49 -1.33 -2.48
CA ILE A 83 -10.38 -1.98 -1.78
C ILE A 83 -9.79 -1.04 -0.74
N ILE A 84 -9.58 0.23 -1.09
CA ILE A 84 -9.07 1.23 -0.15
C ILE A 84 -10.06 1.44 1.02
N ASP A 85 -11.37 1.44 0.74
CA ASP A 85 -12.40 1.53 1.77
C ASP A 85 -12.31 0.35 2.75
N HIS A 86 -12.18 -0.88 2.25
CA HIS A 86 -12.02 -2.07 3.10
C HIS A 86 -10.70 -2.07 3.88
N ILE A 87 -9.59 -1.63 3.28
CA ILE A 87 -8.31 -1.48 4.00
C ILE A 87 -8.47 -0.49 5.15
N MET A 88 -9.16 0.62 4.93
CA MET A 88 -9.42 1.59 6.00
C MET A 88 -10.26 0.97 7.12
N GLU A 89 -11.35 0.28 6.78
CA GLU A 89 -12.21 -0.42 7.76
C GLU A 89 -11.42 -1.46 8.57
N ASP A 90 -10.48 -2.17 7.96
CA ASP A 90 -9.63 -3.17 8.65
C ASP A 90 -8.56 -2.56 9.56
N LEU A 91 -8.16 -1.31 9.30
CA LEU A 91 -7.15 -0.60 10.08
C LEU A 91 -7.75 0.29 11.17
N ASP A 92 -8.96 0.80 10.96
CA ASP A 92 -9.72 1.62 11.91
C ASP A 92 -10.26 0.75 13.06
N THR A 93 -9.36 0.39 13.97
CA THR A 93 -9.64 -0.55 15.06
C THR A 93 -10.51 0.06 16.16
N ASN A 94 -10.45 1.38 16.33
CA ASN A 94 -11.27 2.10 17.29
C ASN A 94 -12.63 2.55 16.71
N ALA A 95 -12.85 2.36 15.40
CA ALA A 95 -14.06 2.68 14.64
C ALA A 95 -14.45 4.17 14.67
N ASP A 96 -13.46 5.08 14.68
CA ASP A 96 -13.69 6.53 14.68
C ASP A 96 -13.71 7.16 13.28
N GLN A 97 -13.59 6.35 12.23
CA GLN A 97 -13.54 6.73 10.82
C GLN A 97 -12.31 7.57 10.44
N GLN A 98 -11.26 7.50 11.24
CA GLN A 98 -9.94 8.05 10.96
C GLN A 98 -8.88 6.98 11.24
N LEU A 99 -7.64 7.21 10.80
CA LEU A 99 -6.51 6.35 11.13
C LEU A 99 -5.50 7.16 11.92
N SER A 100 -5.30 6.77 13.17
CA SER A 100 -4.14 7.20 13.95
C SER A 100 -2.83 6.72 13.32
N PHE A 101 -1.69 7.25 13.77
CA PHE A 101 -0.39 6.75 13.29
C PHE A 101 -0.19 5.27 13.65
N GLU A 102 -0.66 4.85 14.83
CA GLU A 102 -0.64 3.46 15.29
C GLU A 102 -1.42 2.51 14.35
N GLU A 103 -2.54 2.96 13.80
CA GLU A 103 -3.33 2.17 12.86
C GLU A 103 -2.72 2.19 11.46
N PHE A 104 -2.24 3.35 11.01
CA PHE A 104 -1.58 3.49 9.72
C PHE A 104 -0.29 2.66 9.61
N ILE A 105 0.54 2.61 10.66
CA ILE A 105 1.81 1.88 10.61
C ILE A 105 1.62 0.37 10.43
N MET A 106 0.45 -0.17 10.78
CA MET A 106 0.09 -1.56 10.50
C MET A 106 0.01 -1.85 9.01
N LEU A 107 -0.43 -0.90 8.17
CA LEU A 107 -0.36 -1.03 6.72
C LEU A 107 1.11 -1.08 6.25
N MET A 108 1.96 -0.21 6.78
CA MET A 108 3.38 -0.18 6.41
C MET A 108 4.08 -1.49 6.76
N ALA A 109 3.75 -2.09 7.91
CA ALA A 109 4.23 -3.41 8.29
C ALA A 109 3.77 -4.50 7.32
N ARG A 110 2.46 -4.54 6.97
CA ARG A 110 1.90 -5.50 6.01
C ARG A 110 2.55 -5.37 4.62
N LEU A 111 2.75 -4.15 4.13
CA LEU A 111 3.39 -3.89 2.85
C LEU A 111 4.88 -4.25 2.85
N THR A 112 5.59 -3.99 3.95
CA THR A 112 6.99 -4.39 4.10
C THR A 112 7.13 -5.90 4.05
N TRP A 113 6.26 -6.63 4.78
CA TRP A 113 6.19 -8.08 4.74
C TRP A 113 5.87 -8.60 3.33
N ALA A 114 4.81 -8.09 2.70
CA ALA A 114 4.41 -8.52 1.36
C ALA A 114 5.50 -8.25 0.29
N SER A 115 6.21 -7.13 0.41
CA SER A 115 7.35 -6.81 -0.46
C SER A 115 8.50 -7.78 -0.25
N HIS A 116 8.81 -8.11 1.00
CA HIS A 116 9.83 -9.09 1.32
C HIS A 116 9.50 -10.49 0.77
N GLU A 117 8.26 -10.97 0.95
CA GLU A 117 7.82 -12.25 0.39
C GLU A 117 7.94 -12.25 -1.15
N LYS A 118 7.56 -11.14 -1.81
CA LYS A 118 7.68 -10.99 -3.25
C LYS A 118 9.14 -11.10 -3.75
N MET A 119 10.10 -10.63 -2.96
CA MET A 119 11.53 -10.72 -3.31
C MET A 119 12.05 -12.16 -3.32
N HIS A 120 11.35 -13.08 -2.67
CA HIS A 120 11.66 -14.51 -2.61
C HIS A 120 10.69 -15.39 -3.44
N GLU A 121 9.76 -14.78 -4.18
CA GLU A 121 8.84 -15.53 -5.03
C GLU A 121 9.63 -16.31 -6.10
N ASP A 122 9.38 -17.63 -6.18
CA ASP A 122 10.06 -18.58 -7.07
C ASP A 122 11.59 -18.60 -6.94
N ASP A 123 12.14 -18.29 -5.76
CA ASP A 123 13.56 -18.50 -5.44
C ASP A 123 13.79 -19.89 -4.84
N GLU A 124 14.24 -20.83 -5.67
CA GLU A 124 14.62 -22.20 -5.25
C GLU A 124 16.15 -22.40 -5.18
N GLY A 125 16.93 -21.32 -5.31
CA GLY A 125 18.38 -21.39 -5.40
C GLY A 125 19.08 -21.59 -4.05
N PRO A 126 20.28 -22.17 -4.01
CA PRO A 126 21.06 -22.22 -2.77
C PRO A 126 21.53 -20.80 -2.40
N GLY A 127 21.21 -20.35 -1.18
CA GLY A 127 21.65 -19.05 -0.65
C GLY A 127 20.48 -18.12 -0.33
N HIS A 128 20.74 -16.82 -0.29
CA HIS A 128 19.74 -15.78 -0.03
C HIS A 128 19.92 -14.64 -1.04
N HIS A 129 18.99 -14.52 -1.98
CA HIS A 129 18.98 -13.43 -2.94
C HIS A 129 17.61 -12.75 -2.98
N HIS A 130 17.60 -11.48 -3.38
CA HIS A 130 16.39 -10.70 -3.52
C HIS A 130 16.16 -10.39 -4.99
N LYS A 131 15.00 -10.79 -5.51
CA LYS A 131 14.43 -10.27 -6.76
C LYS A 131 13.82 -8.87 -6.50
N PRO A 132 13.39 -8.12 -7.52
CA PRO A 132 12.67 -6.87 -7.31
C PRO A 132 11.44 -7.06 -6.38
N GLY A 133 11.19 -6.06 -5.54
CA GLY A 133 10.09 -6.07 -4.58
C GLY A 133 8.73 -5.76 -5.23
N LEU A 134 7.72 -5.51 -4.38
CA LEU A 134 6.42 -5.06 -4.89
C LEU A 134 6.55 -3.78 -5.73
N GLY A 135 5.83 -3.73 -6.84
CA GLY A 135 5.76 -2.53 -7.69
C GLY A 135 6.99 -2.24 -8.53
N GLU A 136 7.99 -3.12 -8.52
CA GLU A 136 9.14 -3.08 -9.44
C GLU A 136 8.97 -4.15 -10.51
N ASP A 137 8.66 -3.75 -11.75
CA ASP A 137 8.77 -4.66 -12.89
C ASP A 137 10.25 -4.97 -13.13
N ALA A 138 10.59 -6.26 -13.21
CA ALA A 138 11.88 -6.69 -13.73
C ALA A 138 12.00 -6.18 -15.17
N ARG A 139 12.81 -5.14 -15.38
CA ARG A 139 13.11 -4.61 -16.71
C ARG A 139 13.77 -5.65 -17.61
#